data_AF-A0A7Y6CD29-F1
#
_entry.id   AF-A0A7Y6CD29-F1
#
_cell.length_a   1.000
_cell.length_b   1.000
_cell.length_c   1.000
_cell.angle_alpha   90.00
_cell.angle_beta   90.00
_cell.angle_gamma   90.00
#
_symmetry.space_group_name_H-M   'P 1'
#
loop_
_entity.id
_entity.type
_entity.pdbx_description
1 polymer ?
#
loop_
_entity_poly.entity_id
_entity_poly.type
_entity_poly.pdbx_seq_one_letter_code
_entity_poly.pdbx_strand_id
1 'polypeptide(L)'
;MNTARTTDMNGANWRHGVRVTLLLGLVLAYGVGGWMVLLRHFQGGHNHGGPSLLVHWLGAATLSIPGVVVAVALAIRLAARKLAPGDGASALVRQAIAAGAAAPAASLAFAASYPARVWLFGASEADALPPPVRIARDTLLSLAIALPVAALGASLVFADRRPSGRRLSRSRVILLAVSAALLAAASLGGSVRAADPGPGAPCPASAPVKSFDVQAINVDITLNRFGDHDPTGKMYVLSDRVADVRAEEAAGLPNRVSIGLREDPIQPLTIRANEGDCVEINFTNNASGGPYGIHIDGLSFESGSSGDAVGQNFPSDVALGGSRTYRYYVPNDPTLEGAHYMRPGPGNRQAVDHGLFGVLAVEPPGATYLNMTTGAPLQSGWEASIIPGGGKASFREFVQIYHEVGDEDFLISTKDGGFVP
;
A
#
# COMPACT_ATOMS: atom_id res chain seq x y z
N MET A 1 3.69 58.54 50.00
CA MET A 1 3.67 57.06 49.93
C MET A 1 2.58 56.65 48.94
N ASN A 2 2.94 56.21 47.74
CA ASN A 2 2.00 55.55 46.82
C ASN A 2 2.80 54.62 45.90
N THR A 3 3.04 53.41 46.39
CA THR A 3 3.67 52.30 45.66
C THR A 3 2.70 51.13 45.68
N ALA A 4 1.85 51.00 44.66
CA ALA A 4 1.13 49.77 44.34
C ALA A 4 0.42 49.88 42.99
N ARG A 5 1.09 49.51 41.88
CA ARG A 5 0.46 49.05 40.62
C ARG A 5 1.52 48.66 39.56
N THR A 6 2.29 47.59 39.78
CA THR A 6 3.15 47.04 38.70
C THR A 6 3.21 45.52 38.65
N THR A 7 2.51 44.77 39.51
CA THR A 7 2.65 43.31 39.58
C THR A 7 1.62 42.47 38.82
N ASP A 8 0.58 43.06 38.21
CA ASP A 8 -0.50 42.28 37.57
C ASP A 8 -0.41 42.18 36.03
N MET A 9 0.43 43.00 35.38
CA MET A 9 0.52 43.03 33.91
C MET A 9 1.34 41.89 33.30
N ASN A 10 2.28 41.29 34.05
CA ASN A 10 3.12 40.20 33.53
C ASN A 10 2.37 38.85 33.48
N GLY A 11 1.43 38.61 34.40
CA GLY A 11 0.65 37.37 34.45
C GLY A 11 -0.39 37.26 33.32
N ALA A 12 -1.05 38.37 32.99
CA ALA A 12 -2.07 38.42 31.93
C ALA A 12 -1.47 38.23 30.53
N ASN A 13 -0.33 38.86 30.25
CA ASN A 13 0.38 38.73 28.97
C ASN A 13 0.93 37.31 28.76
N TRP A 14 1.44 36.69 29.83
CA TRP A 14 1.91 35.30 29.78
C TRP A 14 0.76 34.31 29.53
N ARG A 15 -0.36 34.45 30.25
CA ARG A 15 -1.56 33.60 30.06
C ARG A 15 -2.15 33.73 28.65
N HIS A 16 -2.14 34.94 28.08
CA HIS A 16 -2.60 35.17 26.72
C HIS A 16 -1.68 34.49 25.69
N GLY A 17 -0.35 34.65 25.81
CA GLY A 17 0.62 34.00 24.92
C GLY A 17 0.57 32.47 24.96
N VAL A 18 0.32 31.87 26.13
CA VAL A 18 0.14 30.43 26.28
C VAL A 18 -1.13 29.94 25.57
N ARG A 19 -2.27 30.63 25.77
CA ARG A 19 -3.54 30.28 25.09
C ARG A 19 -3.43 30.36 23.57
N VAL A 20 -2.79 31.39 23.07
CA VAL A 20 -2.54 31.59 21.63
C VAL A 20 -1.76 30.43 21.02
N THR A 21 -0.68 30.05 21.70
CA THR A 21 0.22 29.00 21.24
C THR A 21 -0.47 27.64 21.24
N LEU A 22 -1.28 27.36 22.28
CA LEU A 22 -2.07 26.14 22.38
C LEU A 22 -3.09 26.02 21.25
N LEU A 23 -3.86 27.08 20.99
CA LEU A 23 -4.87 27.09 19.93
C LEU A 23 -4.23 26.94 18.54
N LEU A 24 -3.15 27.68 18.28
CA LEU A 24 -2.44 27.61 17.00
C LEU A 24 -1.80 26.23 16.79
N GLY A 25 -1.18 25.67 17.82
CA GLY A 25 -0.61 24.32 17.77
C GLY A 25 -1.66 23.24 17.52
N LEU A 26 -2.84 23.35 18.14
CA LEU A 26 -3.93 22.39 17.95
C LEU A 26 -4.49 22.44 16.52
N VAL A 27 -4.76 23.64 16.00
CA VAL A 27 -5.24 23.82 14.62
C VAL A 27 -4.21 23.31 13.61
N LEU A 28 -2.92 23.56 13.85
CA LEU A 28 -1.84 23.05 12.99
C LEU A 28 -1.72 21.53 13.04
N ALA A 29 -1.83 20.91 14.23
CA ALA A 29 -1.76 19.45 14.36
C ALA A 29 -2.88 18.74 13.57
N TYR A 30 -4.12 19.23 13.67
CA TYR A 30 -5.24 18.67 12.91
C TYR A 30 -5.19 18.99 11.42
N GLY A 31 -4.80 20.21 11.05
CA GLY A 31 -4.68 20.63 9.65
C GLY A 31 -3.59 19.86 8.89
N VAL A 32 -2.40 19.76 9.49
CA VAL A 32 -1.30 18.94 8.95
C VAL A 32 -1.68 17.47 8.94
N GLY A 33 -2.29 16.96 10.01
CA GLY A 33 -2.70 15.56 10.09
C GLY A 33 -3.70 15.17 9.00
N GLY A 34 -4.71 15.99 8.76
CA GLY A 34 -5.74 15.69 7.75
C GLY A 34 -5.16 15.72 6.34
N TRP A 35 -4.32 16.71 6.06
CA TRP A 35 -3.63 16.82 4.77
C TRP A 35 -2.72 15.62 4.49
N MET A 36 -1.91 15.20 5.46
CA MET A 36 -0.99 14.08 5.27
C MET A 36 -1.75 12.76 5.07
N VAL A 37 -2.83 12.53 5.81
CA VAL A 37 -3.68 11.33 5.62
C VAL A 37 -4.36 11.35 4.25
N LEU A 38 -4.86 12.51 3.82
CA LEU A 38 -5.49 12.66 2.51
C LEU A 38 -4.49 12.49 1.35
N LEU A 39 -3.29 13.06 1.47
CA LEU A 39 -2.22 12.87 0.49
C LEU A 39 -1.87 11.39 0.32
N ARG A 40 -1.76 10.64 1.41
CA ARG A 40 -1.47 9.20 1.39
C ARG A 40 -2.59 8.38 0.77
N HIS A 41 -3.84 8.74 1.08
CA HIS A 41 -5.02 8.16 0.45
C HIS A 41 -4.95 8.26 -1.08
N PHE A 42 -4.70 9.46 -1.61
CA PHE A 42 -4.56 9.66 -3.06
C PHE A 42 -3.30 9.03 -3.66
N GLN A 43 -2.29 8.72 -2.84
CA GLN A 43 -1.06 8.09 -3.27
C GLN A 43 -1.12 6.56 -3.31
N GLY A 44 -2.27 5.94 -3.02
CA GLY A 44 -2.45 4.50 -3.05
C GLY A 44 -1.98 3.76 -1.80
N GLY A 45 -1.64 4.47 -0.72
CA GLY A 45 -1.17 3.88 0.55
C GLY A 45 -2.31 3.32 1.42
N HIS A 46 -3.21 2.52 0.85
CA HIS A 46 -4.29 1.90 1.60
C HIS A 46 -3.92 0.49 2.01
N ASN A 47 -3.90 0.25 3.32
CA ASN A 47 -3.97 -1.11 3.84
C ASN A 47 -5.42 -1.59 3.71
N HIS A 48 -5.68 -2.57 2.84
CA HIS A 48 -6.98 -3.25 2.79
C HIS A 48 -7.27 -3.85 4.19
N GLY A 49 -8.40 -3.44 4.81
CA GLY A 49 -8.76 -3.81 6.19
C GLY A 49 -8.34 -2.83 7.30
N GLY A 50 -7.76 -1.67 6.97
CA GLY A 50 -7.37 -0.64 7.95
C GLY A 50 -8.53 0.20 8.52
N PRO A 51 -8.28 1.01 9.58
CA PRO A 51 -9.27 1.92 10.14
C PRO A 51 -9.72 2.98 9.11
N SER A 52 -10.97 3.45 9.23
CA SER A 52 -11.52 4.46 8.31
C SER A 52 -10.67 5.73 8.28
N LEU A 53 -10.71 6.46 7.15
CA LEU A 53 -9.94 7.70 6.93
C LEU A 53 -10.06 8.69 8.09
N LEU A 54 -11.27 8.81 8.67
CA LEU A 54 -11.54 9.69 9.80
C LEU A 54 -10.82 9.23 11.07
N VAL A 55 -10.88 7.93 11.38
CA VAL A 55 -10.20 7.36 12.56
C VAL A 55 -8.69 7.53 12.42
N HIS A 56 -8.16 7.27 11.22
CA HIS A 56 -6.75 7.47 10.92
C HIS A 56 -6.32 8.93 11.13
N TRP A 57 -7.07 9.88 10.57
CA TRP A 57 -6.80 11.31 10.74
C TRP A 57 -6.81 11.74 12.20
N LEU A 58 -7.88 11.42 12.94
CA LEU A 58 -8.02 11.82 14.33
C LEU A 58 -6.92 11.22 15.21
N GLY A 59 -6.57 9.94 14.98
CA GLY A 59 -5.48 9.27 15.70
C GLY A 59 -4.13 9.93 15.45
N ALA A 60 -3.77 10.13 14.18
CA ALA A 60 -2.50 10.75 13.80
C ALA A 60 -2.36 12.19 14.33
N ALA A 61 -3.42 13.00 14.19
CA ALA A 61 -3.44 14.37 14.68
C ALA A 61 -3.31 14.43 16.20
N THR A 62 -4.14 13.67 16.93
CA THR A 62 -4.20 13.71 18.41
C THR A 62 -2.86 13.36 19.04
N LEU A 63 -2.19 12.33 18.54
CA LEU A 63 -0.90 11.91 19.10
C LEU A 63 0.19 12.97 18.91
N SER A 64 0.12 13.76 17.83
CA SER A 64 1.11 14.82 17.59
C SER A 64 0.90 16.10 18.40
N ILE A 65 -0.26 16.30 19.03
CA ILE A 65 -0.60 17.55 19.72
C ILE A 65 0.49 17.99 20.71
N PRO A 66 0.97 17.13 21.64
CA PRO A 66 1.96 17.58 22.63
C PRO A 66 3.26 18.06 21.98
N GLY A 67 3.77 17.31 21.00
CA GLY A 67 5.00 17.65 20.28
C GLY A 67 4.84 18.93 19.44
N VAL A 68 3.74 19.05 18.70
CA VAL A 68 3.44 20.22 17.86
C VAL A 68 3.28 21.48 18.70
N VAL A 69 2.52 21.43 19.79
CA VAL A 69 2.31 22.57 20.69
C VAL A 69 3.63 23.06 21.28
N VAL A 70 4.47 22.16 21.77
CA VAL A 70 5.78 22.52 22.35
C VAL A 70 6.70 23.13 21.29
N ALA A 71 6.77 22.53 20.10
CA ALA A 71 7.60 23.03 19.01
C ALA A 71 7.16 24.43 18.55
N VAL A 72 5.86 24.65 18.36
CA VAL A 72 5.29 25.96 18.00
C VAL A 72 5.56 26.99 19.09
N ALA A 73 5.43 26.63 20.37
CA ALA A 73 5.74 27.51 21.49
C ALA A 73 7.17 28.00 21.50
N LEU A 74 8.12 27.06 21.30
CA LEU A 74 9.54 27.36 21.27
C LEU A 74 9.89 28.21 20.05
N ALA A 75 9.37 27.86 18.88
CA ALA A 75 9.64 28.57 17.64
C ALA A 75 9.14 30.03 17.69
N ILE A 76 7.92 30.27 18.16
CA ILE A 76 7.38 31.63 18.30
C ILE A 76 8.20 32.44 19.32
N ARG A 77 8.58 31.85 20.46
CA ARG A 77 9.42 32.53 21.47
C ARG A 77 10.80 32.87 20.95
N LEU A 78 11.42 31.96 20.19
CA LEU A 78 12.72 32.18 19.57
C LEU A 78 12.65 33.27 18.50
N ALA A 79 11.62 33.23 17.64
CA ALA A 79 11.38 34.25 16.63
C ALA A 79 11.16 35.63 17.26
N ALA A 80 10.35 35.71 18.32
CA ALA A 80 10.14 36.95 19.06
C ALA A 80 11.44 37.51 19.67
N ARG A 81 12.31 36.65 20.20
CA ARG A 81 13.61 37.06 20.77
C ARG A 81 14.63 37.50 19.72
N LYS A 82 14.69 36.80 18.58
CA LYS A 82 15.73 37.02 17.54
C LYS A 82 15.36 38.15 16.59
N LEU A 83 14.10 38.27 16.22
CA LEU A 83 13.62 39.30 15.29
C LEU A 83 13.27 40.60 16.00
N ALA A 84 13.10 40.56 17.33
CA ALA A 84 12.84 41.70 18.21
C ALA A 84 11.92 42.77 17.58
N PRO A 85 10.70 42.39 17.11
CA PRO A 85 9.79 43.35 16.50
C PRO A 85 9.46 44.41 17.54
N GLY A 86 9.90 45.66 17.32
CA GLY A 86 9.66 46.76 18.25
C GLY A 86 8.16 46.99 18.50
N ASP A 87 7.82 47.72 19.57
CA ASP A 87 6.43 47.93 19.98
C ASP A 87 5.54 48.58 18.89
N GLY A 88 6.15 49.26 17.92
CA GLY A 88 5.50 49.83 16.73
C GLY A 88 5.31 48.88 15.53
N ALA A 89 5.69 47.61 15.62
CA ALA A 89 5.55 46.66 14.51
C ALA A 89 4.06 46.44 14.14
N SER A 90 3.75 46.47 12.84
CA SER A 90 2.38 46.26 12.38
C SER A 90 1.87 44.86 12.77
N ALA A 91 0.55 44.72 12.95
CA ALA A 91 -0.07 43.42 13.22
C ALA A 91 0.28 42.38 12.13
N LEU A 92 0.42 42.84 10.89
CA LEU A 92 0.79 41.99 9.75
C LEU A 92 2.23 41.44 9.87
N VAL A 93 3.18 42.25 10.33
CA VAL A 93 4.56 41.78 10.59
C VAL A 93 4.58 40.75 11.71
N ARG A 94 3.84 40.99 12.80
CA ARG A 94 3.72 40.03 13.91
C ARG A 94 3.04 38.71 13.48
N GLN A 95 2.02 38.79 12.62
CA GLN A 95 1.36 37.62 12.03
C GLN A 95 2.29 36.84 11.11
N ALA A 96 3.06 37.51 10.26
CA ALA A 96 4.01 36.87 9.35
C ALA A 96 5.13 36.15 10.11
N ILE A 97 5.67 36.78 11.16
CA ILE A 97 6.69 36.18 12.03
C ILE A 97 6.11 34.95 12.76
N ALA A 98 4.92 35.07 13.33
CA ALA A 98 4.28 33.95 14.02
C ALA A 98 3.97 32.78 13.08
N ALA A 99 3.41 33.05 11.90
CA ALA A 99 3.09 32.01 10.92
C ALA A 99 4.34 31.36 10.33
N GLY A 100 5.36 32.16 9.99
CA GLY A 100 6.65 31.70 9.48
C GLY A 100 7.45 30.87 10.49
N ALA A 101 7.25 31.10 11.80
CA ALA A 101 7.85 30.27 12.84
C ALA A 101 7.00 29.02 13.18
N ALA A 102 5.68 29.17 13.25
CA ALA A 102 4.78 28.10 13.67
C ALA A 102 4.63 27.00 12.62
N ALA A 103 4.52 27.36 11.33
CA ALA A 103 4.28 26.38 10.28
C ALA A 103 5.43 25.36 10.12
N PRO A 104 6.72 25.77 9.97
CA PRO A 104 7.82 24.81 9.88
C PRO A 104 7.99 23.98 11.16
N ALA A 105 7.78 24.59 12.33
CA ALA A 105 7.88 23.89 13.61
C ALA A 105 6.79 22.81 13.76
N ALA A 106 5.55 23.11 13.37
CA ALA A 106 4.46 22.15 13.40
C ALA A 106 4.67 21.03 12.38
N SER A 107 5.06 21.36 11.14
CA SER A 107 5.38 20.40 10.09
C SER A 107 6.49 19.41 10.52
N LEU A 108 7.60 19.93 11.06
CA LEU A 108 8.71 19.11 11.52
C LEU A 108 8.32 18.24 12.72
N ALA A 109 7.63 18.82 13.71
CA ALA A 109 7.20 18.08 14.90
C ALA A 109 6.18 16.98 14.56
N PHE A 110 5.28 17.25 13.61
CA PHE A 110 4.35 16.25 13.11
C PHE A 110 5.09 15.11 12.39
N ALA A 111 5.99 15.43 11.46
CA ALA A 111 6.79 14.44 10.73
C ALA A 111 7.66 13.59 11.67
N ALA A 112 8.29 14.22 12.67
CA ALA A 112 9.11 13.57 13.68
C ALA A 112 8.31 12.73 14.68
N SER A 113 6.99 12.92 14.79
CA SER A 113 6.13 12.09 15.66
C SER A 113 5.83 10.71 15.06
N TYR A 114 6.16 10.50 13.78
CA TYR A 114 5.86 9.26 13.07
C TYR A 114 6.45 7.99 13.73
N PRO A 115 7.73 7.93 14.15
CA PRO A 115 8.27 6.75 14.82
C PRO A 115 7.53 6.41 16.13
N ALA A 116 7.09 7.44 16.87
CA ALA A 116 6.31 7.23 18.09
C ALA A 116 4.91 6.67 17.81
N ARG A 117 4.28 7.04 16.68
CA ARG A 117 3.00 6.47 16.23
C ARG A 117 3.14 4.98 15.89
N VAL A 118 4.20 4.62 15.17
CA VAL A 118 4.51 3.23 14.83
C VAL A 118 4.72 2.41 16.10
N TRP A 119 5.49 2.94 17.06
CA TRP A 119 5.75 2.24 18.32
C TRP A 119 4.49 2.08 19.20
N LEU A 120 3.66 3.12 19.31
CA LEU A 120 2.46 3.10 20.17
C LEU A 120 1.28 2.31 19.59
N PHE A 121 1.09 2.36 18.27
CA PHE A 121 -0.14 1.86 17.63
C PHE A 121 0.12 0.76 16.61
N GLY A 122 1.38 0.32 16.44
CA GLY A 122 1.74 -0.68 15.44
C GLY A 122 1.35 -0.24 14.03
N ALA A 123 1.25 1.06 13.77
CA ALA A 123 0.85 1.60 12.47
C ALA A 123 1.92 1.23 11.43
N SER A 124 1.69 0.10 10.77
CA SER A 124 2.51 -0.44 9.70
C SER A 124 2.20 0.35 8.44
N GLU A 125 2.79 1.54 8.35
CA GLU A 125 2.84 2.30 7.13
C GLU A 125 4.29 2.25 6.62
N ALA A 126 4.47 1.45 5.57
CA ALA A 126 5.74 1.23 4.90
C ALA A 126 6.12 2.48 4.10
N ASP A 127 7.05 3.27 4.64
CA ASP A 127 7.83 4.18 3.79
C ASP A 127 9.23 3.59 3.69
N ALA A 128 9.60 3.16 2.48
CA ALA A 128 10.94 2.63 2.18
C ALA A 128 12.06 3.69 2.26
N LEU A 129 11.76 4.92 2.68
CA LEU A 129 12.74 5.98 2.92
C LEU A 129 13.35 5.88 4.33
N PRO A 130 14.69 6.06 4.47
CA PRO A 130 15.34 6.20 5.77
C PRO A 130 14.69 7.32 6.61
N PRO A 131 14.63 7.19 7.96
CA PRO A 131 13.91 8.15 8.81
C PRO A 131 14.25 9.63 8.58
N PRO A 132 15.53 10.04 8.37
CA PRO A 132 15.84 11.44 8.11
C PRO A 132 15.25 11.95 6.79
N VAL A 133 15.28 11.13 5.74
CA VAL A 133 14.77 11.46 4.40
C VAL A 133 13.25 11.57 4.42
N ARG A 134 12.58 10.63 5.09
CA ARG A 134 11.13 10.67 5.30
C ARG A 134 10.70 11.91 6.07
N ILE A 135 11.38 12.23 7.18
CA ILE A 135 11.06 13.42 7.98
C ILE A 135 11.21 14.69 7.13
N ALA A 136 12.29 14.81 6.34
CA ALA A 136 12.50 15.94 5.46
C ALA A 136 11.39 16.08 4.42
N ARG A 137 11.05 14.98 3.73
CA ARG A 137 9.96 14.93 2.74
C ARG A 137 8.62 15.33 3.36
N ASP A 138 8.24 14.71 4.49
CA ASP A 138 6.95 14.95 5.14
C ASP A 138 6.86 16.36 5.73
N THR A 139 7.99 16.92 6.17
CA THR A 139 8.07 18.34 6.58
C THR A 139 7.77 19.26 5.40
N LEU A 140 8.37 19.01 4.23
CA LEU A 140 8.12 19.80 3.02
C LEU A 140 6.68 19.66 2.51
N LEU A 141 6.15 18.44 2.48
CA LEU A 141 4.77 18.18 2.03
C LEU A 141 3.72 18.82 2.96
N SER A 142 3.95 18.76 4.27
CA SER A 142 3.04 19.37 5.24
C SER A 142 3.14 20.89 5.32
N LEU A 143 4.29 21.49 4.94
CA LEU A 143 4.43 22.95 4.88
C LEU A 143 3.40 23.60 3.94
N ALA A 144 3.00 22.88 2.89
CA ALA A 144 1.93 23.26 1.97
C ALA A 144 0.67 23.70 2.70
N ILE A 145 0.21 22.92 3.69
CA ILE A 145 -0.99 23.21 4.47
C ILE A 145 -0.68 23.97 5.76
N ALA A 146 0.51 23.79 6.35
CA ALA A 146 0.85 24.42 7.61
C ALA A 146 0.96 25.95 7.48
N LEU A 147 1.56 26.44 6.39
CA LEU A 147 1.70 27.89 6.14
C LEU A 147 0.36 28.64 6.09
N PRO A 148 -0.64 28.24 5.29
CA PRO A 148 -1.93 28.91 5.24
C PRO A 148 -2.74 28.73 6.52
N VAL A 149 -2.70 27.55 7.13
CA VAL A 149 -3.36 27.30 8.41
C VAL A 149 -2.76 28.19 9.51
N ALA A 150 -1.43 28.34 9.55
CA ALA A 150 -0.75 29.22 10.48
C ALA A 150 -1.06 30.69 10.22
N ALA A 151 -1.09 31.12 8.96
CA ALA A 151 -1.45 32.49 8.58
C ALA A 151 -2.89 32.84 8.99
N LEU A 152 -3.84 31.93 8.76
CA LEU A 152 -5.24 32.08 9.19
C LEU A 152 -5.37 32.09 10.72
N GLY A 153 -4.71 31.16 11.41
CA GLY A 153 -4.72 31.10 12.88
C GLY A 153 -4.12 32.35 13.52
N ALA A 154 -2.97 32.81 13.00
CA ALA A 154 -2.34 34.06 13.43
C ALA A 154 -3.25 35.27 13.17
N SER A 155 -3.97 35.30 12.04
CA SER A 155 -4.91 36.38 11.72
C SER A 155 -6.06 36.46 12.71
N LEU A 156 -6.58 35.31 13.18
CA LEU A 156 -7.66 35.26 14.17
C LEU A 156 -7.19 35.66 15.58
N VAL A 157 -5.94 35.34 15.90
CA VAL A 157 -5.33 35.63 17.20
C VAL A 157 -4.90 37.09 17.33
N PHE A 158 -4.24 37.62 16.30
CA PHE A 158 -3.66 38.97 16.30
C PHE A 158 -4.60 40.00 15.64
N ALA A 159 -5.87 39.65 15.40
CA ALA A 159 -6.86 40.63 14.98
C ALA A 159 -7.13 41.61 16.13
N ASP A 160 -6.77 42.87 15.95
CA ASP A 160 -7.21 43.94 16.84
C ASP A 160 -8.74 43.94 16.94
N ARG A 161 -9.26 43.97 18.17
CA ARG A 161 -10.70 44.06 18.49
C ARG A 161 -11.29 45.45 18.17
N ARG A 162 -10.93 46.06 17.04
CA ARG A 162 -11.60 47.28 16.57
C ARG A 162 -12.62 46.91 15.49
N PRO A 163 -13.94 47.07 15.74
CA PRO A 163 -14.95 46.76 14.75
C PRO A 163 -14.94 47.90 13.73
N SER A 164 -14.39 47.64 12.54
CA SER A 164 -14.52 48.53 11.40
C SER A 164 -14.85 47.69 10.17
N GLY A 165 -16.13 47.70 9.79
CA GLY A 165 -16.63 47.47 8.44
C GLY A 165 -16.29 46.12 7.78
N ARG A 166 -17.32 45.30 7.54
CA ARG A 166 -17.29 44.11 6.68
C ARG A 166 -16.84 44.43 5.25
N ARG A 167 -15.53 44.47 5.00
CA ARG A 167 -14.92 44.12 3.71
C ARG A 167 -13.62 43.38 4.02
N LEU A 168 -13.42 42.18 3.44
CA LEU A 168 -12.08 41.59 3.43
C LEU A 168 -11.16 42.61 2.76
N SER A 169 -10.20 43.15 3.50
CA SER A 169 -9.14 43.99 2.94
C SER A 169 -8.47 43.25 1.77
N ARG A 170 -8.16 43.96 0.67
CA ARG A 170 -7.40 43.41 -0.48
C ARG A 170 -6.18 42.61 -0.03
N SER A 171 -5.54 43.01 1.06
CA SER A 171 -4.39 42.32 1.67
C SER A 171 -4.72 40.91 2.16
N ARG A 172 -5.91 40.68 2.74
CA ARG A 172 -6.37 39.35 3.18
C ARG A 172 -6.72 38.44 2.00
N VAL A 173 -7.25 39.00 0.92
CA VAL A 173 -7.54 38.28 -0.33
C VAL A 173 -6.24 37.87 -1.03
N ILE A 174 -5.23 38.74 -1.05
CA ILE A 174 -3.91 38.42 -1.61
C ILE A 174 -3.21 37.34 -0.77
N LEU A 175 -3.27 37.41 0.56
CA LEU A 175 -2.73 36.36 1.43
C LEU A 175 -3.41 35.01 1.19
N LEU A 176 -4.74 34.97 1.10
CA LEU A 176 -5.49 33.76 0.76
C LEU A 176 -5.14 33.23 -0.64
N ALA A 177 -4.93 34.10 -1.62
CA ALA A 177 -4.55 33.70 -2.99
C ALA A 177 -3.11 33.16 -3.06
N VAL A 178 -2.16 33.77 -2.37
CA VAL A 178 -0.76 33.29 -2.28
C VAL A 178 -0.70 31.97 -1.51
N SER A 179 -1.49 31.83 -0.45
CA SER A 179 -1.70 30.59 0.28
C SER A 179 -2.28 29.47 -0.60
N ALA A 180 -3.29 29.76 -1.42
CA ALA A 180 -3.87 28.81 -2.37
C ALA A 180 -2.88 28.43 -3.49
N ALA A 181 -2.09 29.39 -3.98
CA ALA A 181 -1.06 29.15 -4.99
C ALA A 181 0.12 28.32 -4.45
N LEU A 182 0.52 28.52 -3.19
CA LEU A 182 1.52 27.69 -2.51
C LEU A 182 1.00 26.27 -2.23
N LEU A 183 -0.30 26.12 -1.90
CA LEU A 183 -0.95 24.81 -1.83
C LEU A 183 -0.88 24.08 -3.17
N ALA A 184 -1.24 24.77 -4.26
CA ALA A 184 -1.25 24.22 -5.61
C ALA A 184 0.16 23.86 -6.11
N ALA A 185 1.17 24.69 -5.80
CA ALA A 185 2.56 24.42 -6.15
C ALA A 185 3.16 23.25 -5.37
N ALA A 186 2.82 23.11 -4.08
CA ALA A 186 3.29 22.01 -3.25
C ALA A 186 2.59 20.67 -3.56
N SER A 187 1.35 20.69 -4.08
CA SER A 187 0.70 19.49 -4.63
C SER A 187 1.35 18.95 -5.91
N LEU A 188 2.19 19.75 -6.58
CA LEU A 188 2.91 19.36 -7.80
C LEU A 188 4.34 18.85 -7.53
N GLY A 189 4.87 19.01 -6.31
CA GLY A 189 6.32 19.00 -6.06
C GLY A 189 6.93 17.82 -5.29
N GLY A 190 6.19 16.76 -4.94
CA GLY A 190 6.76 15.80 -3.97
C GLY A 190 6.24 14.37 -4.05
N SER A 191 6.38 13.72 -5.20
CA SER A 191 6.42 12.25 -5.23
C SER A 191 7.88 11.78 -5.13
N VAL A 192 8.59 12.13 -4.05
CA VAL A 192 9.77 11.33 -3.67
C VAL A 192 9.23 10.05 -3.03
N ARG A 193 8.72 9.17 -3.88
CA ARG A 193 8.52 7.77 -3.51
C ARG A 193 9.89 7.12 -3.49
N ALA A 194 10.10 6.20 -2.55
CA ALA A 194 11.22 5.28 -2.71
C ALA A 194 11.12 4.63 -4.08
N ALA A 195 12.25 4.48 -4.77
CA ALA A 195 12.29 3.69 -5.99
C ALA A 195 11.76 2.29 -5.67
N ASP A 196 10.93 1.76 -6.55
CA ASP A 196 10.51 0.38 -6.49
C ASP A 196 11.76 -0.50 -6.36
N PRO A 197 11.89 -1.32 -5.29
CA PRO A 197 13.05 -2.18 -5.11
C PRO A 197 13.16 -3.28 -6.17
N GLY A 198 12.15 -3.42 -7.04
CA GLY A 198 12.07 -4.48 -8.04
C GLY A 198 11.91 -5.87 -7.39
N PRO A 199 12.25 -6.95 -8.11
CA PRO A 199 12.13 -8.31 -7.59
C PRO A 199 13.18 -8.70 -6.54
N GLY A 200 14.24 -7.90 -6.37
CA GLY A 200 15.40 -8.27 -5.56
C GLY A 200 16.32 -9.31 -6.21
N ALA A 201 17.32 -9.79 -5.48
CA ALA A 201 18.26 -10.83 -5.90
C ALA A 201 18.37 -11.96 -4.85
N PRO A 202 17.26 -12.69 -4.56
CA PRO A 202 17.28 -13.78 -3.58
C PRO A 202 18.08 -15.00 -4.05
N CYS A 203 18.39 -15.09 -5.34
CA CYS A 203 19.06 -16.23 -5.96
C CYS A 203 20.59 -16.06 -5.99
N PRO A 204 21.36 -17.13 -5.77
CA PRO A 204 22.79 -17.16 -6.10
C PRO A 204 23.03 -16.85 -7.58
N ALA A 205 24.16 -16.19 -7.91
CA ALA A 205 24.48 -15.80 -9.28
C ALA A 205 24.61 -16.98 -10.28
N SER A 206 24.86 -18.19 -9.77
CA SER A 206 24.97 -19.42 -10.57
C SER A 206 23.67 -20.22 -10.69
N ALA A 207 22.59 -19.79 -10.03
CA ALA A 207 21.31 -20.50 -10.08
C ALA A 207 20.69 -20.41 -11.49
N PRO A 208 20.28 -21.54 -12.11
CA PRO A 208 19.56 -21.50 -13.39
C PRO A 208 18.26 -20.71 -13.27
N VAL A 209 18.01 -19.80 -14.21
CA VAL A 209 16.77 -19.00 -14.19
C VAL A 209 15.68 -19.76 -14.93
N LYS A 210 14.53 -19.92 -14.26
CA LYS A 210 13.32 -20.51 -14.83
C LYS A 210 12.21 -19.48 -14.85
N SER A 211 11.83 -19.04 -16.05
CA SER A 211 10.89 -17.93 -16.23
C SER A 211 9.50 -18.42 -16.63
N PHE A 212 8.47 -17.78 -16.09
CA PHE A 212 7.07 -18.01 -16.42
C PHE A 212 6.35 -16.68 -16.63
N ASP A 213 5.65 -16.54 -17.75
CA ASP A 213 4.79 -15.40 -18.01
C ASP A 213 3.37 -15.73 -17.53
N VAL A 214 2.97 -15.21 -16.37
CA VAL A 214 1.71 -15.57 -15.70
C VAL A 214 0.75 -14.39 -15.72
N GLN A 215 -0.53 -14.66 -15.95
CA GLN A 215 -1.59 -13.67 -15.80
C GLN A 215 -2.60 -14.10 -14.75
N ALA A 216 -3.08 -13.16 -13.95
CA ALA A 216 -4.36 -13.32 -13.26
C ALA A 216 -5.46 -12.86 -14.21
N ILE A 217 -6.50 -13.67 -14.39
CA ILE A 217 -7.66 -13.32 -15.22
C ILE A 217 -8.96 -13.62 -14.49
N ASN A 218 -10.03 -12.87 -14.81
CA ASN A 218 -11.39 -13.34 -14.50
C ASN A 218 -11.71 -14.53 -15.42
N VAL A 219 -12.42 -15.52 -14.89
CA VAL A 219 -12.85 -16.72 -15.62
C VAL A 219 -14.16 -17.24 -15.03
N ASP A 220 -15.09 -17.67 -15.88
CA ASP A 220 -16.29 -18.39 -15.50
C ASP A 220 -15.96 -19.87 -15.25
N ILE A 221 -15.70 -20.23 -14.00
CA ILE A 221 -15.18 -21.55 -13.62
C ILE A 221 -16.32 -22.56 -13.56
N THR A 222 -16.31 -23.54 -14.46
CA THR A 222 -17.26 -24.66 -14.40
C THR A 222 -16.76 -25.70 -13.39
N LEU A 223 -17.59 -26.02 -12.39
CA LEU A 223 -17.20 -26.87 -11.26
C LEU A 223 -17.49 -28.35 -11.53
N ASN A 224 -18.50 -28.65 -12.36
CA ASN A 224 -18.89 -30.02 -12.62
C ASN A 224 -19.59 -30.22 -13.98
N ARG A 225 -19.81 -31.49 -14.33
CA ARG A 225 -20.47 -31.93 -15.58
C ARG A 225 -21.97 -31.60 -15.67
N PHE A 226 -22.57 -31.04 -14.63
CA PHE A 226 -23.96 -30.58 -14.63
C PHE A 226 -24.06 -29.10 -15.00
N GLY A 227 -22.92 -28.42 -15.11
CA GLY A 227 -22.82 -27.02 -15.49
C GLY A 227 -23.00 -26.07 -14.31
N ASP A 228 -22.81 -26.55 -13.08
CA ASP A 228 -22.66 -25.66 -11.93
C ASP A 228 -21.33 -24.91 -12.06
N HIS A 229 -21.33 -23.62 -11.77
CA HIS A 229 -20.23 -22.73 -12.10
C HIS A 229 -20.13 -21.52 -11.18
N ASP A 230 -18.93 -20.94 -11.11
CA ASP A 230 -18.63 -19.66 -10.47
C ASP A 230 -18.33 -18.60 -11.54
N PRO A 231 -19.30 -17.73 -11.87
CA PRO A 231 -19.13 -16.67 -12.86
C PRO A 231 -18.23 -15.52 -12.37
N THR A 232 -17.87 -15.51 -11.09
CA THR A 232 -16.96 -14.51 -10.47
C THR A 232 -15.55 -15.05 -10.27
N GLY A 233 -15.30 -16.24 -10.80
CA GLY A 233 -14.04 -16.97 -10.71
C GLY A 233 -12.85 -16.20 -11.26
N LYS A 234 -11.69 -16.57 -10.75
CA LYS A 234 -10.38 -16.02 -11.13
C LYS A 234 -9.40 -17.17 -11.24
N MET A 235 -8.40 -17.03 -12.10
CA MET A 235 -7.34 -18.03 -12.23
C MET A 235 -6.01 -17.37 -12.54
N TYR A 236 -4.94 -18.01 -12.09
CA TYR A 236 -3.63 -17.83 -12.71
C TYR A 236 -3.55 -18.68 -13.98
N VAL A 237 -2.95 -18.15 -15.03
CA VAL A 237 -2.79 -18.83 -16.32
C VAL A 237 -1.47 -18.41 -16.96
N LEU A 238 -0.83 -19.31 -17.70
CA LEU A 238 0.29 -18.93 -18.56
C LEU A 238 -0.21 -18.02 -19.68
N SER A 239 0.56 -16.98 -20.02
CA SER A 239 0.15 -15.94 -20.97
C SER A 239 -0.19 -16.48 -22.36
N ASP A 240 0.51 -17.52 -22.79
CA ASP A 240 0.29 -18.21 -24.06
C ASP A 240 -0.90 -19.18 -24.04
N ARG A 241 -1.45 -19.51 -22.87
CA ARG A 241 -2.61 -20.39 -22.69
C ARG A 241 -3.94 -19.64 -22.44
N VAL A 242 -3.91 -18.30 -22.37
CA VAL A 242 -5.12 -17.48 -22.18
C VAL A 242 -6.17 -17.76 -23.26
N ALA A 243 -5.75 -17.94 -24.52
CA ALA A 243 -6.66 -18.21 -25.62
C ALA A 243 -7.43 -19.53 -25.46
N ASP A 244 -6.79 -20.57 -24.92
CA ASP A 244 -7.41 -21.87 -24.68
C ASP A 244 -8.47 -21.78 -23.58
N VAL A 245 -8.19 -21.04 -22.51
CA VAL A 245 -9.16 -20.74 -21.44
C VAL A 245 -10.39 -20.05 -22.01
N ARG A 246 -10.21 -19.02 -22.86
CA ARG A 246 -11.36 -18.33 -23.48
C ARG A 246 -12.15 -19.23 -24.42
N ALA A 247 -11.49 -20.17 -25.10
CA ALA A 247 -12.16 -21.14 -25.96
C ALA A 247 -13.04 -22.10 -25.14
N GLU A 248 -12.57 -22.55 -23.96
CA GLU A 248 -13.37 -23.36 -23.05
C GLU A 248 -14.57 -22.60 -22.47
N GLU A 249 -14.38 -21.36 -21.99
CA GLU A 249 -15.48 -20.51 -21.50
C GLU A 249 -16.56 -20.25 -22.56
N ALA A 250 -16.15 -20.14 -23.83
CA ALA A 250 -17.07 -19.93 -24.95
C ALA A 250 -17.93 -21.16 -25.25
N ALA A 251 -17.55 -22.36 -24.78
CA ALA A 251 -18.38 -23.55 -24.92
C ALA A 251 -19.65 -23.43 -24.04
N GLY A 252 -20.75 -24.02 -24.50
CA GLY A 252 -22.02 -23.99 -23.78
C GLY A 252 -22.02 -24.93 -22.58
N LEU A 253 -22.53 -24.46 -21.43
CA LEU A 253 -22.78 -25.33 -20.28
C LEU A 253 -23.79 -26.45 -20.65
N PRO A 254 -23.59 -27.69 -20.17
CA PRO A 254 -22.57 -28.11 -19.20
C PRO A 254 -21.27 -28.63 -19.84
N ASN A 255 -21.11 -28.52 -21.16
CA ASN A 255 -20.04 -29.17 -21.92
C ASN A 255 -18.72 -28.38 -21.91
N ARG A 256 -18.31 -27.89 -20.74
CA ARG A 256 -17.04 -27.16 -20.56
C ARG A 256 -15.94 -28.03 -19.94
N VAL A 257 -16.32 -28.96 -19.05
CA VAL A 257 -15.36 -29.79 -18.30
C VAL A 257 -15.38 -31.25 -18.76
N SER A 258 -14.20 -31.84 -18.84
CA SER A 258 -13.98 -33.26 -19.09
C SER A 258 -14.10 -34.08 -17.79
N ILE A 259 -14.26 -35.40 -17.95
CA ILE A 259 -14.23 -36.31 -16.80
C ILE A 259 -12.78 -36.45 -16.33
N GLY A 260 -12.53 -35.99 -15.10
CA GLY A 260 -11.23 -36.10 -14.44
C GLY A 260 -10.27 -34.95 -14.76
N LEU A 261 -10.77 -33.79 -15.21
CA LEU A 261 -10.04 -32.56 -15.58
C LEU A 261 -9.11 -32.71 -16.79
N ARG A 262 -8.37 -33.82 -16.90
CA ARG A 262 -7.45 -34.15 -18.00
C ARG A 262 -6.63 -32.92 -18.43
N GLU A 263 -6.83 -32.47 -19.67
CA GLU A 263 -6.12 -31.36 -20.30
C GLU A 263 -7.03 -30.11 -20.43
N ASP A 264 -8.09 -30.02 -19.64
CA ASP A 264 -9.02 -28.87 -19.65
C ASP A 264 -8.24 -27.59 -19.32
N PRO A 265 -8.30 -26.55 -20.17
CA PRO A 265 -7.65 -25.27 -19.92
C PRO A 265 -8.00 -24.59 -18.58
N ILE A 266 -9.25 -24.67 -18.11
CA ILE A 266 -9.68 -24.08 -16.83
C ILE A 266 -9.34 -25.03 -15.68
N GLN A 267 -8.13 -24.85 -15.15
CA GLN A 267 -7.62 -25.58 -13.99
C GLN A 267 -6.64 -24.70 -13.18
N PRO A 268 -6.37 -25.01 -11.91
CA PRO A 268 -5.37 -24.28 -11.14
C PRO A 268 -3.99 -24.33 -11.80
N LEU A 269 -3.30 -23.18 -11.88
CA LEU A 269 -1.95 -23.12 -12.43
C LEU A 269 -1.01 -24.01 -11.63
N THR A 270 -0.43 -25.01 -12.28
CA THR A 270 0.54 -25.91 -11.66
C THR A 270 1.80 -25.93 -12.50
N ILE A 271 2.78 -25.12 -12.09
CA ILE A 271 4.10 -25.02 -12.72
C ILE A 271 5.13 -25.76 -11.88
N ARG A 272 6.29 -26.09 -12.46
CA ARG A 272 7.35 -26.86 -11.79
C ARG A 272 8.66 -26.10 -11.79
N ALA A 273 9.50 -26.27 -10.78
CA ALA A 273 10.89 -25.82 -10.74
C ALA A 273 11.76 -26.88 -10.07
N ASN A 274 13.06 -26.90 -10.37
CA ASN A 274 13.96 -27.81 -9.67
C ASN A 274 14.55 -27.12 -8.44
N GLU A 275 14.94 -27.93 -7.45
CA GLU A 275 15.90 -27.52 -6.45
C GLU A 275 17.13 -26.84 -7.11
N GLY A 276 17.49 -25.66 -6.59
CA GLY A 276 18.56 -24.83 -7.12
C GLY A 276 18.14 -23.82 -8.19
N ASP A 277 16.92 -23.89 -8.71
CA ASP A 277 16.42 -22.92 -9.69
C ASP A 277 16.12 -21.55 -9.05
N CYS A 278 16.35 -20.51 -9.84
CA CYS A 278 15.84 -19.18 -9.61
C CYS A 278 14.57 -18.99 -10.44
N VAL A 279 13.42 -19.02 -9.78
CA VAL A 279 12.11 -18.87 -10.42
C VAL A 279 11.81 -17.39 -10.62
N GLU A 280 11.52 -17.01 -11.85
CA GLU A 280 11.13 -15.65 -12.23
C GLU A 280 9.71 -15.67 -12.82
N ILE A 281 8.79 -14.98 -12.17
CA ILE A 281 7.40 -14.88 -12.63
C ILE A 281 7.16 -13.48 -13.19
N ASN A 282 6.99 -13.36 -14.50
CA ASN A 282 6.55 -12.12 -15.14
C ASN A 282 5.03 -12.07 -15.06
N PHE A 283 4.53 -11.39 -14.04
CA PHE A 283 3.11 -11.36 -13.73
C PHE A 283 2.41 -10.16 -14.37
N THR A 284 1.22 -10.39 -14.92
CA THR A 284 0.29 -9.34 -15.37
C THR A 284 -1.07 -9.53 -14.71
N ASN A 285 -1.60 -8.49 -14.09
CA ASN A 285 -2.92 -8.56 -13.49
C ASN A 285 -4.00 -8.11 -14.48
N ASN A 286 -4.77 -9.05 -15.01
CA ASN A 286 -5.95 -8.80 -15.84
C ASN A 286 -7.26 -9.23 -15.14
N ALA A 287 -7.21 -9.49 -13.84
CA ALA A 287 -8.37 -9.85 -13.01
C ALA A 287 -8.94 -8.63 -12.30
N SER A 288 -10.26 -8.58 -12.22
CA SER A 288 -10.99 -7.54 -11.50
C SER A 288 -11.12 -7.89 -10.01
N GLY A 289 -11.45 -6.89 -9.18
CA GLY A 289 -11.69 -7.08 -7.75
C GLY A 289 -10.58 -6.54 -6.84
N GLY A 290 -9.41 -6.23 -7.39
CA GLY A 290 -8.34 -5.57 -6.64
C GLY A 290 -6.98 -5.65 -7.31
N PRO A 291 -5.95 -5.01 -6.71
CA PRO A 291 -4.59 -5.33 -7.03
C PRO A 291 -4.26 -6.73 -6.53
N TYR A 292 -3.63 -7.53 -7.39
CA TYR A 292 -3.22 -8.90 -7.09
C TYR A 292 -1.74 -9.02 -7.34
N GLY A 293 -1.05 -9.86 -6.57
CA GLY A 293 0.33 -10.23 -6.87
C GLY A 293 0.48 -11.73 -7.01
N ILE A 294 1.70 -12.23 -6.84
CA ILE A 294 1.98 -13.65 -6.65
C ILE A 294 2.83 -13.78 -5.40
N HIS A 295 2.46 -14.71 -4.54
CA HIS A 295 3.21 -15.12 -3.35
C HIS A 295 3.31 -16.64 -3.38
N ILE A 296 4.52 -17.19 -3.20
CA ILE A 296 4.75 -18.63 -3.16
C ILE A 296 5.25 -19.01 -1.77
N ASP A 297 4.45 -19.79 -1.05
CA ASP A 297 4.74 -20.17 0.33
C ASP A 297 5.99 -21.08 0.42
N GLY A 298 6.84 -20.87 1.43
CA GLY A 298 7.97 -21.74 1.74
C GLY A 298 9.25 -21.52 0.92
N LEU A 299 9.24 -20.61 -0.07
CA LEU A 299 10.42 -20.27 -0.86
C LEU A 299 11.13 -19.00 -0.36
N SER A 300 12.40 -18.84 -0.74
CA SER A 300 13.19 -17.66 -0.40
C SER A 300 12.91 -16.53 -1.38
N PHE A 301 12.56 -15.34 -0.88
CA PHE A 301 12.31 -14.15 -1.70
C PHE A 301 12.69 -12.88 -0.93
N GLU A 302 12.87 -11.78 -1.67
CA GLU A 302 13.01 -10.45 -1.09
C GLU A 302 11.68 -9.72 -1.06
N SER A 303 11.54 -8.74 -0.15
CA SER A 303 10.25 -8.04 0.09
C SER A 303 9.57 -7.43 -1.14
N GLY A 304 10.31 -7.11 -2.21
CA GLY A 304 9.75 -6.63 -3.48
C GLY A 304 9.09 -7.72 -4.33
N SER A 305 9.20 -8.98 -3.92
CA SER A 305 8.56 -10.16 -4.49
C SER A 305 7.51 -10.80 -3.56
N SER A 306 7.00 -10.05 -2.56
CA SER A 306 6.01 -10.59 -1.60
C SER A 306 4.64 -10.86 -2.24
N GLY A 307 4.27 -10.14 -3.31
CA GLY A 307 2.96 -10.25 -3.94
C GLY A 307 1.84 -9.46 -3.24
N ASP A 308 2.20 -8.60 -2.28
CA ASP A 308 1.28 -7.85 -1.45
C ASP A 308 1.90 -6.55 -0.92
N ALA A 309 1.08 -5.81 -0.15
CA ALA A 309 1.50 -4.73 0.73
C ALA A 309 1.07 -5.04 2.18
N VAL A 310 1.80 -5.93 2.86
CA VAL A 310 1.55 -6.26 4.27
C VAL A 310 2.71 -5.87 5.19
N GLY A 311 2.42 -5.02 6.17
CA GLY A 311 3.38 -4.60 7.18
C GLY A 311 4.26 -3.44 6.71
N GLN A 312 5.57 -3.65 6.62
CA GLN A 312 6.57 -2.62 6.27
C GLN A 312 7.24 -2.83 4.90
N ASN A 313 6.75 -3.75 4.07
CA ASN A 313 7.29 -3.96 2.72
C ASN A 313 6.81 -2.89 1.73
N PHE A 314 7.57 -2.70 0.65
CA PHE A 314 7.11 -1.93 -0.50
C PHE A 314 5.91 -2.65 -1.15
N PRO A 315 4.84 -1.94 -1.58
CA PRO A 315 3.73 -2.55 -2.28
C PRO A 315 4.20 -3.33 -3.51
N SER A 316 4.01 -4.64 -3.47
CA SER A 316 4.45 -5.54 -4.53
C SER A 316 3.28 -6.23 -5.23
N ASP A 317 2.05 -5.85 -4.90
CA ASP A 317 0.84 -6.15 -5.65
C ASP A 317 0.75 -5.32 -6.94
N VAL A 318 -0.06 -5.79 -7.90
CA VAL A 318 -0.16 -5.20 -9.24
C VAL A 318 -1.59 -4.80 -9.50
N ALA A 319 -1.81 -3.52 -9.81
CA ALA A 319 -3.12 -3.00 -10.21
C ALA A 319 -3.61 -3.63 -11.53
N LEU A 320 -4.93 -3.59 -11.76
CA LEU A 320 -5.52 -4.07 -13.01
C LEU A 320 -4.87 -3.42 -14.25
N GLY A 321 -4.48 -4.26 -15.20
CA GLY A 321 -3.74 -3.92 -16.43
C GLY A 321 -2.24 -3.69 -16.24
N GLY A 322 -1.73 -3.77 -15.02
CA GLY A 322 -0.31 -3.62 -14.71
C GLY A 322 0.46 -4.94 -14.78
N SER A 323 1.80 -4.83 -14.74
CA SER A 323 2.71 -5.98 -14.70
C SER A 323 3.86 -5.76 -13.72
N ARG A 324 4.41 -6.85 -13.18
CA ARG A 324 5.60 -6.88 -12.31
C ARG A 324 6.29 -8.23 -12.42
N THR A 325 7.61 -8.24 -12.22
CA THR A 325 8.37 -9.49 -12.06
C THR A 325 8.51 -9.84 -10.58
N TYR A 326 8.23 -11.11 -10.23
CA TYR A 326 8.53 -11.73 -8.94
C TYR A 326 9.70 -12.68 -9.07
N ARG A 327 10.53 -12.81 -8.04
CA ARG A 327 11.66 -13.73 -8.01
C ARG A 327 11.71 -14.53 -6.72
N TYR A 328 11.80 -15.84 -6.88
CA TYR A 328 11.92 -16.82 -5.79
C TYR A 328 13.13 -17.69 -6.03
N TYR A 329 13.90 -17.96 -4.99
CA TYR A 329 14.93 -18.98 -5.02
C TYR A 329 14.38 -20.26 -4.42
N VAL A 330 14.64 -21.39 -5.10
CA VAL A 330 14.43 -22.74 -4.57
C VAL A 330 15.80 -23.22 -4.08
N PRO A 331 16.11 -23.16 -2.76
CA PRO A 331 17.33 -23.74 -2.24
C PRO A 331 17.52 -25.20 -2.65
N ASN A 332 18.78 -25.63 -2.77
CA ASN A 332 19.15 -27.04 -2.87
C ASN A 332 18.93 -27.71 -1.51
N ASP A 333 17.68 -27.92 -1.15
CA ASP A 333 17.22 -28.54 0.08
C ASP A 333 16.11 -29.55 -0.26
N PRO A 334 16.36 -30.86 -0.12
CA PRO A 334 15.37 -31.90 -0.40
C PRO A 334 14.09 -31.81 0.43
N THR A 335 14.08 -31.04 1.52
CA THR A 335 12.87 -30.80 2.32
C THR A 335 11.87 -29.87 1.64
N LEU A 336 12.29 -29.20 0.55
CA LEU A 336 11.44 -28.36 -0.27
C LEU A 336 10.81 -29.11 -1.45
N GLU A 337 11.12 -30.39 -1.69
CA GLU A 337 10.47 -31.17 -2.75
C GLU A 337 8.94 -31.26 -2.50
N GLY A 338 8.15 -31.03 -3.55
CA GLY A 338 6.69 -31.09 -3.52
C GLY A 338 5.99 -29.74 -3.73
N ALA A 339 4.73 -29.65 -3.29
CA ALA A 339 3.83 -28.55 -3.65
C ALA A 339 4.02 -27.31 -2.77
N HIS A 340 4.31 -26.17 -3.41
CA HIS A 340 4.30 -24.85 -2.80
C HIS A 340 3.09 -24.03 -3.25
N TYR A 341 2.29 -23.56 -2.30
CA TYR A 341 1.05 -22.84 -2.57
C TYR A 341 1.31 -21.45 -3.13
N MET A 342 0.66 -21.13 -4.27
CA MET A 342 0.71 -19.83 -4.93
C MET A 342 -0.59 -19.06 -4.69
N ARG A 343 -0.50 -17.80 -4.25
CA ARG A 343 -1.67 -16.97 -3.88
C ARG A 343 -1.46 -15.48 -4.18
N PRO A 344 -2.53 -14.67 -4.33
CA PRO A 344 -2.48 -13.24 -4.67
C PRO A 344 -1.98 -12.31 -3.57
N GLY A 345 -1.31 -12.86 -2.56
CA GLY A 345 -1.00 -12.18 -1.31
C GLY A 345 -1.97 -12.55 -0.17
N PRO A 346 -1.56 -12.38 1.10
CA PRO A 346 -2.33 -12.75 2.30
C PRO A 346 -3.58 -11.90 2.53
N GLY A 347 -3.70 -10.72 1.92
CA GLY A 347 -4.86 -9.84 2.04
C GLY A 347 -6.02 -10.16 1.08
N ASN A 348 -5.83 -11.08 0.14
CA ASN A 348 -6.73 -11.31 -0.99
C ASN A 348 -7.55 -12.60 -0.85
N ARG A 349 -8.09 -12.86 0.34
CA ARG A 349 -8.85 -14.08 0.65
C ARG A 349 -10.02 -14.29 -0.31
N GLN A 350 -10.84 -13.27 -0.53
CA GLN A 350 -11.97 -13.35 -1.46
C GLN A 350 -11.53 -13.77 -2.88
N ALA A 351 -10.37 -13.34 -3.35
CA ALA A 351 -9.89 -13.76 -4.67
C ALA A 351 -9.47 -15.25 -4.67
N VAL A 352 -8.88 -15.72 -3.57
CA VAL A 352 -8.54 -17.14 -3.36
C VAL A 352 -9.80 -17.98 -3.32
N ASP A 353 -10.82 -17.57 -2.56
CA ASP A 353 -12.11 -18.26 -2.43
C ASP A 353 -12.83 -18.41 -3.80
N HIS A 354 -12.49 -17.55 -4.77
CA HIS A 354 -12.97 -17.61 -6.16
C HIS A 354 -11.92 -18.17 -7.14
N GLY A 355 -10.94 -18.95 -6.67
CA GLY A 355 -10.05 -19.72 -7.55
C GLY A 355 -8.68 -19.09 -7.88
N LEU A 356 -8.38 -17.88 -7.41
CA LEU A 356 -7.08 -17.24 -7.69
C LEU A 356 -5.96 -17.87 -6.83
N PHE A 357 -5.57 -19.08 -7.17
CA PHE A 357 -4.47 -19.81 -6.55
C PHE A 357 -3.80 -20.76 -7.54
N GLY A 358 -2.66 -21.33 -7.14
CA GLY A 358 -1.95 -22.34 -7.91
C GLY A 358 -0.90 -23.05 -7.07
N VAL A 359 -0.05 -23.83 -7.74
CA VAL A 359 1.06 -24.56 -7.12
C VAL A 359 2.33 -24.42 -7.95
N LEU A 360 3.44 -24.14 -7.28
CA LEU A 360 4.78 -24.41 -7.79
C LEU A 360 5.24 -25.73 -7.19
N ALA A 361 5.31 -26.78 -8.00
CA ALA A 361 5.86 -28.06 -7.58
C ALA A 361 7.40 -28.02 -7.71
N VAL A 362 8.10 -28.23 -6.60
CA VAL A 362 9.56 -28.30 -6.55
C VAL A 362 9.98 -29.75 -6.72
N GLU A 363 10.93 -29.94 -7.64
CA GLU A 363 11.33 -31.23 -8.16
C GLU A 363 12.84 -31.44 -7.95
N PRO A 364 13.34 -32.69 -7.99
CA PRO A 364 14.75 -32.96 -7.78
C PRO A 364 15.67 -32.20 -8.75
N PRO A 365 16.94 -31.94 -8.36
CA PRO A 365 17.88 -31.21 -9.20
C PRO A 365 18.01 -31.80 -10.62
N GLY A 366 17.83 -30.94 -11.62
CA GLY A 366 17.96 -31.30 -13.04
C GLY A 366 16.84 -32.20 -13.58
N ALA A 367 15.70 -32.31 -12.89
CA ALA A 367 14.56 -33.05 -13.39
C ALA A 367 13.96 -32.41 -14.64
N THR A 368 13.37 -33.25 -15.49
CA THR A 368 12.54 -32.87 -16.64
C THR A 368 11.12 -33.37 -16.42
N TYR A 369 10.14 -32.60 -16.89
CA TYR A 369 8.72 -32.86 -16.66
C TYR A 369 8.02 -33.01 -18.00
N LEU A 370 7.32 -34.13 -18.17
CA LEU A 370 6.66 -34.49 -19.41
C LEU A 370 5.15 -34.59 -19.20
N ASN A 371 4.40 -34.15 -20.19
CA ASN A 371 2.96 -34.36 -20.26
C ASN A 371 2.68 -35.87 -20.36
N MET A 372 1.80 -36.39 -19.51
CA MET A 372 1.57 -37.83 -19.41
C MET A 372 0.84 -38.43 -20.62
N THR A 373 0.12 -37.61 -21.39
CA THR A 373 -0.61 -38.04 -22.58
C THR A 373 0.29 -38.05 -23.82
N THR A 374 1.08 -36.99 -24.01
CA THR A 374 1.84 -36.73 -25.24
C THR A 374 3.33 -37.08 -25.12
N GLY A 375 3.87 -37.15 -23.90
CA GLY A 375 5.31 -37.30 -23.66
C GLY A 375 6.15 -36.06 -24.00
N ALA A 376 5.52 -34.95 -24.41
CA ALA A 376 6.20 -33.70 -24.71
C ALA A 376 6.57 -32.95 -23.40
N PRO A 377 7.54 -32.01 -23.44
CA PRO A 377 7.82 -31.14 -22.30
C PRO A 377 6.57 -30.43 -21.78
N LEU A 378 6.37 -30.46 -20.46
CA LEU A 378 5.23 -29.84 -19.79
C LEU A 378 5.62 -28.48 -19.21
N GLN A 379 4.86 -27.44 -19.54
CA GLN A 379 5.01 -26.11 -18.93
C GLN A 379 4.12 -25.93 -17.69
N SER A 380 2.88 -26.40 -17.76
CA SER A 380 1.90 -26.37 -16.68
C SER A 380 0.95 -27.56 -16.76
N GLY A 381 0.49 -28.05 -15.61
CA GLY A 381 -0.54 -29.08 -15.49
C GLY A 381 -0.49 -29.79 -14.14
N TRP A 382 -1.66 -30.21 -13.64
CA TRP A 382 -1.78 -30.89 -12.34
C TRP A 382 -1.14 -32.29 -12.33
N GLU A 383 -0.95 -32.92 -13.48
CA GLU A 383 -0.34 -34.25 -13.61
C GLU A 383 0.91 -34.23 -14.52
N ALA A 384 1.94 -35.01 -14.16
CA ALA A 384 3.19 -35.05 -14.93
C ALA A 384 3.95 -36.38 -14.77
N SER A 385 4.76 -36.70 -15.77
CA SER A 385 5.83 -37.70 -15.64
C SER A 385 7.15 -36.99 -15.34
N ILE A 386 7.72 -37.29 -14.17
CA ILE A 386 8.96 -36.67 -13.70
C ILE A 386 10.12 -37.61 -14.01
N ILE A 387 11.14 -37.09 -14.67
CA ILE A 387 12.38 -37.79 -14.96
C ILE A 387 13.49 -37.06 -14.21
N PRO A 388 13.87 -37.53 -13.01
CA PRO A 388 14.90 -36.88 -12.23
C PRO A 388 16.29 -37.05 -12.86
N GLY A 389 17.19 -36.12 -12.57
CA GLY A 389 18.60 -36.22 -12.95
C GLY A 389 19.32 -37.38 -12.25
N GLY A 390 20.50 -37.73 -12.77
CA GLY A 390 21.44 -38.64 -12.08
C GLY A 390 21.03 -40.12 -12.05
N GLY A 391 20.14 -40.56 -12.94
CA GLY A 391 19.76 -41.98 -13.09
C GLY A 391 18.78 -42.50 -12.04
N LYS A 392 18.12 -41.60 -11.29
CA LYS A 392 17.02 -41.99 -10.39
C LYS A 392 15.80 -42.46 -11.19
N ALA A 393 14.96 -43.29 -10.56
CA ALA A 393 13.75 -43.79 -11.21
C ALA A 393 12.75 -42.66 -11.50
N SER A 394 12.18 -42.67 -12.69
CA SER A 394 11.07 -41.79 -13.06
C SER A 394 9.80 -42.14 -12.28
N PHE A 395 8.97 -41.15 -12.01
CA PHE A 395 7.69 -41.32 -11.31
C PHE A 395 6.59 -40.48 -11.95
N ARG A 396 5.34 -40.79 -11.59
CA ARG A 396 4.17 -39.98 -11.95
C ARG A 396 3.80 -39.11 -10.77
N GLU A 397 3.59 -37.83 -11.05
CA GLU A 397 3.21 -36.83 -10.07
C GLU A 397 1.76 -36.39 -10.32
N PHE A 398 1.03 -36.18 -9.22
CA PHE A 398 -0.27 -35.53 -9.22
C PHE A 398 -0.29 -34.46 -8.13
N VAL A 399 -0.66 -33.24 -8.51
CA VAL A 399 -0.87 -32.12 -7.59
C VAL A 399 -2.36 -32.01 -7.31
N GLN A 400 -2.73 -32.11 -6.03
CA GLN A 400 -4.10 -32.03 -5.59
C GLN A 400 -4.30 -30.80 -4.71
N ILE A 401 -5.30 -29.98 -5.04
CA ILE A 401 -5.67 -28.79 -4.28
C ILE A 401 -7.10 -28.96 -3.81
N TYR A 402 -7.30 -28.93 -2.49
CA TYR A 402 -8.63 -28.95 -1.88
C TYR A 402 -9.06 -27.50 -1.65
N HIS A 403 -10.19 -27.12 -2.22
CA HIS A 403 -10.69 -25.74 -2.22
C HIS A 403 -12.20 -25.73 -2.01
N GLU A 404 -12.66 -24.77 -1.21
CA GLU A 404 -14.07 -24.43 -1.02
C GLU A 404 -14.33 -23.11 -1.75
N VAL A 405 -15.38 -23.07 -2.58
CA VAL A 405 -15.67 -21.91 -3.42
C VAL A 405 -16.53 -20.90 -2.66
N GLY A 406 -16.06 -19.67 -2.58
CA GLY A 406 -16.74 -18.55 -1.93
C GLY A 406 -16.70 -18.57 -0.40
N ASP A 407 -17.48 -17.69 0.21
CA ASP A 407 -17.73 -17.65 1.65
C ASP A 407 -19.10 -18.29 1.98
N GLU A 408 -19.51 -18.24 3.25
CA GLU A 408 -20.75 -18.85 3.72
C GLU A 408 -22.02 -18.28 3.05
N ASP A 409 -21.93 -17.10 2.45
CA ASP A 409 -23.05 -16.43 1.77
C ASP A 409 -23.01 -16.63 0.24
N PHE A 410 -21.93 -17.20 -0.31
CA PHE A 410 -21.78 -17.39 -1.74
C PHE A 410 -22.62 -18.58 -2.24
N LEU A 411 -23.46 -18.29 -3.24
CA LEU A 411 -24.29 -19.29 -3.90
C LEU A 411 -23.73 -19.64 -5.28
N ILE A 412 -23.36 -20.91 -5.46
CA ILE A 412 -22.89 -21.43 -6.74
C ILE A 412 -24.00 -21.35 -7.78
N SER A 413 -23.70 -20.85 -8.97
CA SER A 413 -24.67 -20.75 -10.06
C SER A 413 -24.88 -22.11 -10.73
N THR A 414 -26.11 -22.39 -11.14
CA THR A 414 -26.48 -23.53 -11.98
C THR A 414 -26.50 -23.11 -13.44
N LYS A 415 -26.40 -24.08 -14.36
CA LYS A 415 -26.46 -23.82 -15.81
C LYS A 415 -27.70 -23.05 -16.30
N ASP A 416 -28.79 -23.05 -15.53
CA ASP A 416 -30.07 -22.42 -15.89
C ASP A 416 -30.26 -21.04 -15.20
N GLY A 417 -29.23 -20.52 -14.53
CA GLY A 417 -29.25 -19.21 -13.85
C GLY A 417 -29.89 -19.19 -12.46
N GLY A 418 -30.21 -20.36 -11.90
CA GLY A 418 -30.54 -20.53 -10.49
C GLY A 418 -29.29 -20.81 -9.64
N PHE A 419 -29.48 -21.12 -8.36
CA PHE A 419 -28.39 -21.44 -7.42
C PHE A 419 -28.44 -22.88 -6.95
N VAL A 420 -27.27 -23.46 -6.68
CA VAL A 420 -27.16 -24.77 -6.01
C VAL A 420 -27.74 -24.63 -4.59
N PRO A 421 -28.57 -25.59 -4.12
CA PRO A 421 -29.21 -25.54 -2.80
C PRO A 421 -28.27 -25.47 -1.61
#